data_AF-A0A349ZZ46-F1
#
_entry.id   AF-A0A349ZZ46-F1
#
_cell.length_a   1.000
_cell.length_b   1.000
_cell.length_c   1.000
_cell.angle_alpha   90.00
_cell.angle_beta   90.00
_cell.angle_gamma   90.00
#
_symmetry.space_group_name_H-M   'P 1'
#
loop_
_entity.id
_entity.type
_entity.pdbx_description
1 polymer ?
#
loop_
_entity_poly.entity_id
_entity_poly.type
_entity_poly.pdbx_seq_one_letter_code
_entity_poly.pdbx_strand_id
1 'polypeptide(L)'
;VQTRIPGKEKMKMLLFKLFYFFYQIAVPIVFFHVSWKLAVGAWLLQILVASTFALFVLLPLHAVPENEFPLVDENSNLPYSWLRHQFEVTNDLKENNQFFRYVLGNFNYHVAHHLFPNYSYEYYHEITDEIKKFAKEHNFRYKQYPLFTALGMHYNLLKTNATSIGEMMEESM
;
A
#
# COMPACT_ATOMS: atom_id res chain seq x y z
N VAL A 1 -24.00 5.71 -4.70
CA VAL A 1 -24.76 4.77 -5.56
C VAL A 1 -24.02 3.45 -5.61
N GLN A 2 -24.57 2.37 -5.06
CA GLN A 2 -23.91 1.06 -5.11
C GLN A 2 -24.10 0.47 -6.52
N THR A 3 -23.03 0.52 -7.32
CA THR A 3 -23.07 0.05 -8.71
C THR A 3 -23.13 -1.48 -8.74
N ARG A 4 -24.10 -2.04 -9.49
CA ARG A 4 -24.23 -3.50 -9.64
C ARG A 4 -23.12 -4.00 -10.57
N ILE A 5 -22.22 -4.84 -10.04
CA ILE A 5 -21.12 -5.43 -10.82
C ILE A 5 -21.71 -6.26 -12.00
N PRO A 6 -21.30 -5.99 -13.26
CA PRO A 6 -21.79 -6.73 -14.42
C PRO A 6 -21.48 -8.22 -14.35
N GLY A 7 -22.38 -9.07 -14.87
CA GLY A 7 -22.20 -10.53 -14.85
C GLY A 7 -20.91 -11.01 -15.55
N LYS A 8 -20.50 -10.32 -16.63
CA LYS A 8 -19.24 -10.61 -17.34
C LYS A 8 -18.01 -10.43 -16.46
N GLU A 9 -17.99 -9.40 -15.60
CA GLU A 9 -16.87 -9.18 -14.67
C GLU A 9 -16.82 -10.25 -13.58
N LYS A 10 -17.99 -10.69 -13.09
CA LYS A 10 -18.07 -11.81 -12.13
C LYS A 10 -17.53 -13.11 -12.72
N MET A 11 -17.89 -13.40 -13.98
CA MET A 11 -17.41 -14.58 -14.69
C MET A 11 -15.89 -14.51 -14.89
N LYS A 12 -15.37 -13.36 -15.35
CA LYS A 12 -13.92 -13.13 -15.47
C LYS A 12 -13.19 -13.37 -14.15
N MET A 13 -13.68 -12.80 -13.04
CA MET A 13 -13.09 -13.01 -11.72
C MET A 13 -13.06 -14.49 -11.32
N LEU A 14 -14.15 -15.23 -11.55
CA LEU A 14 -14.20 -16.66 -11.23
C LEU A 14 -13.19 -17.46 -12.08
N LEU A 15 -13.15 -17.21 -13.39
CA LEU A 15 -12.23 -17.88 -14.30
C LEU A 15 -10.76 -17.63 -13.93
N PHE A 16 -10.38 -16.40 -13.61
CA PHE A 16 -9.00 -16.10 -13.19
C PHE A 16 -8.64 -16.74 -11.85
N LYS A 17 -9.58 -16.85 -10.90
CA LYS A 17 -9.36 -17.59 -9.65
C LYS A 17 -9.15 -19.08 -9.90
N LEU A 18 -10.00 -19.68 -10.73
CA LEU A 18 -9.85 -21.10 -11.10
C LEU A 18 -8.52 -21.35 -11.80
N PHE A 19 -8.15 -20.49 -12.76
CA PHE A 19 -6.87 -20.57 -13.44
C PHE A 19 -5.69 -20.44 -12.47
N TYR A 20 -5.74 -19.49 -11.52
CA TYR A 20 -4.71 -19.31 -10.51
C TYR A 20 -4.51 -20.58 -9.66
N PHE A 21 -5.58 -21.16 -9.11
CA PHE A 21 -5.48 -22.38 -8.30
C PHE A 21 -5.07 -23.60 -9.15
N PHE A 22 -5.56 -23.69 -10.38
CA PHE A 22 -5.13 -24.71 -11.33
C PHE A 22 -3.62 -24.63 -11.56
N TYR A 23 -3.10 -23.46 -11.90
CA TYR A 23 -1.69 -23.26 -12.18
C TYR A 23 -0.80 -23.45 -10.94
N GLN A 24 -1.20 -22.93 -9.79
CA GLN A 24 -0.37 -22.95 -8.58
C GLN A 24 -0.38 -24.30 -7.86
N ILE A 25 -1.49 -25.04 -7.91
CA ILE A 25 -1.67 -26.27 -7.13
C ILE A 25 -1.87 -27.48 -8.05
N ALA A 26 -2.82 -27.43 -8.99
CA ALA A 26 -3.14 -28.59 -9.81
C ALA A 26 -2.01 -28.95 -10.78
N VAL A 27 -1.33 -27.97 -11.38
CA VAL A 27 -0.25 -28.23 -12.33
C VAL A 27 0.93 -28.99 -11.68
N PRO A 28 1.48 -28.56 -10.53
CA PRO A 28 2.48 -29.33 -9.79
C PRO A 28 2.07 -30.78 -9.48
N ILE A 29 0.81 -30.99 -9.09
CA ILE A 29 0.31 -32.31 -8.72
C ILE A 29 0.14 -33.22 -9.94
N VAL A 30 -0.51 -32.71 -10.99
CA VAL A 30 -0.92 -33.52 -12.15
C VAL A 30 0.25 -33.76 -13.11
N PHE A 31 1.05 -32.75 -13.41
CA PHE A 31 2.09 -32.84 -14.45
C PHE A 31 3.48 -33.12 -13.89
N PHE A 32 3.76 -32.72 -12.65
CA PHE A 32 5.06 -32.90 -12.00
C PHE A 32 5.02 -33.93 -10.86
N HIS A 33 3.87 -34.56 -10.64
CA HIS A 33 3.66 -35.60 -9.61
C HIS A 33 4.08 -35.17 -8.20
N VAL A 34 4.01 -33.88 -7.90
CA VAL A 34 4.26 -33.33 -6.56
C VAL A 34 3.13 -33.78 -5.64
N SER A 35 3.47 -34.25 -4.43
CA SER A 35 2.44 -34.61 -3.45
C SER A 35 1.53 -33.41 -3.13
N TRP A 36 0.23 -33.64 -2.99
CA TRP A 36 -0.72 -32.56 -2.73
C TRP A 36 -0.38 -31.75 -1.47
N LYS A 37 0.19 -32.41 -0.45
CA LYS A 37 0.64 -31.76 0.79
C LYS A 37 1.76 -30.76 0.51
N LEU A 38 2.73 -31.13 -0.31
CA LEU A 38 3.84 -30.26 -0.67
C LEU A 38 3.36 -29.10 -1.56
N ALA A 39 2.48 -29.35 -2.53
CA ALA A 39 1.93 -28.30 -3.39
C ALA A 39 1.14 -27.25 -2.59
N VAL A 40 0.23 -27.68 -1.71
CA VAL A 40 -0.54 -26.76 -0.85
C VAL A 40 0.37 -26.06 0.16
N GLY A 41 1.33 -26.78 0.75
CA GLY A 41 2.30 -26.19 1.68
C GLY A 41 3.17 -25.11 1.03
N ALA A 42 3.66 -25.36 -0.18
CA ALA A 42 4.42 -24.39 -0.96
C ALA A 42 3.56 -23.16 -1.34
N TRP A 43 2.30 -23.38 -1.73
CA TRP A 43 1.36 -22.30 -2.02
C TRP A 43 1.07 -21.43 -0.78
N LEU A 44 0.85 -22.03 0.39
CA LEU A 44 0.68 -21.30 1.65
C LEU A 44 1.92 -20.50 2.02
N LEU A 45 3.11 -21.09 1.89
CA LEU A 45 4.37 -20.42 2.15
C LEU A 45 4.58 -19.24 1.20
N GLN A 46 4.30 -19.43 -0.09
CA GLN A 46 4.37 -18.36 -1.08
C GLN A 46 3.46 -17.20 -0.70
N ILE A 47 2.21 -17.46 -0.32
CA ILE A 47 1.27 -16.42 0.12
C ILE A 47 1.79 -15.69 1.33
N LEU A 48 2.27 -16.42 2.35
CA LEU A 48 2.79 -15.82 3.56
C LEU A 48 3.96 -14.88 3.23
N VAL A 49 4.97 -15.38 2.50
CA VAL A 49 6.17 -14.61 2.15
C VAL A 49 5.81 -13.40 1.30
N ALA A 50 5.01 -13.57 0.25
CA ALA A 50 4.60 -12.47 -0.62
C ALA A 50 3.76 -11.42 0.11
N SER A 51 2.85 -11.85 1.01
CA SER A 51 2.00 -10.93 1.77
C SER A 51 2.80 -10.16 2.81
N THR A 52 3.69 -10.84 3.55
CA THR A 52 4.58 -10.17 4.51
C THR A 52 5.50 -9.19 3.81
N PHE A 53 6.07 -9.56 2.65
CA PHE A 53 6.90 -8.66 1.86
C PHE A 53 6.11 -7.45 1.35
N ALA A 54 4.92 -7.65 0.78
CA ALA A 54 4.07 -6.56 0.34
C ALA A 54 3.71 -5.61 1.50
N LEU A 55 3.33 -6.15 2.65
CA LEU A 55 3.05 -5.33 3.84
C LEU A 55 4.27 -4.54 4.29
N PHE A 56 5.44 -5.18 4.35
CA PHE A 56 6.69 -4.51 4.75
C PHE A 56 7.04 -3.33 3.83
N VAL A 57 6.76 -3.46 2.54
CA VAL A 57 7.05 -2.42 1.55
C VAL A 57 5.98 -1.33 1.53
N LEU A 58 4.69 -1.70 1.55
CA LEU A 58 3.56 -0.77 1.38
C LEU A 58 3.18 -0.01 2.66
N LEU A 59 3.29 -0.63 3.83
CA LEU A 59 2.87 -0.01 5.09
C LEU A 59 3.62 1.29 5.40
N PRO A 60 4.96 1.38 5.31
CA PRO A 60 5.71 2.59 5.67
C PRO A 60 5.31 3.86 4.92
N LEU A 61 4.78 3.72 3.70
CA LEU A 61 4.46 4.85 2.83
C LEU A 61 3.10 5.46 3.10
N HIS A 62 2.31 4.81 3.94
CA HIS A 62 1.01 5.25 4.39
C HIS A 62 0.89 4.97 5.90
N ALA A 63 -0.22 5.33 6.52
CA ALA A 63 -0.58 4.85 7.86
C ALA A 63 0.51 4.90 8.94
N VAL A 64 1.17 6.05 9.11
CA VAL A 64 1.87 6.41 10.36
C VAL A 64 1.01 7.40 11.16
N PRO A 65 1.28 7.64 12.46
CA PRO A 65 0.51 8.59 13.28
C PRO A 65 0.49 10.03 12.75
N GLU A 66 1.46 10.38 11.91
CA GLU A 66 1.56 11.69 11.26
C GLU A 66 0.75 11.80 9.95
N ASN A 67 0.12 10.72 9.49
CA ASN A 67 -0.82 10.76 8.37
C ASN A 67 -2.22 11.12 8.84
N GLU A 68 -2.92 11.87 8.00
CA GLU A 68 -4.33 12.15 8.20
C GLU A 68 -5.20 11.08 7.56
N PHE A 69 -6.37 10.84 8.16
CA PHE A 69 -7.42 9.96 7.64
C PHE A 69 -8.73 10.75 7.58
N PRO A 70 -8.83 11.75 6.69
CA PRO A 70 -9.98 12.65 6.65
C PRO A 70 -11.25 11.87 6.29
N LEU A 71 -12.33 12.15 7.03
CA LEU A 71 -13.67 11.80 6.60
C LEU A 71 -14.20 12.85 5.62
N VAL A 72 -15.10 12.43 4.75
CA VAL A 72 -15.82 13.37 3.88
C VAL A 72 -16.91 14.10 4.65
N ASP A 73 -17.22 15.31 4.22
CA ASP A 73 -18.38 16.05 4.74
C ASP A 73 -19.72 15.48 4.23
N GLU A 74 -20.83 16.10 4.64
CA GLU A 74 -22.20 15.71 4.22
C GLU A 74 -22.38 15.76 2.68
N ASN A 75 -21.57 16.55 1.99
CA ASN A 75 -21.58 16.71 0.53
C ASN A 75 -20.56 15.80 -0.16
N SER A 76 -19.93 14.86 0.57
CA SER A 76 -18.88 13.96 0.07
C SER A 76 -17.57 14.65 -0.36
N ASN A 77 -17.26 15.83 0.19
CA ASN A 77 -16.01 16.54 -0.07
C ASN A 77 -14.96 16.28 1.01
N LEU A 78 -13.68 16.30 0.60
CA LEU A 78 -12.55 16.31 1.52
C LEU A 78 -12.27 17.73 2.05
N PRO A 79 -11.65 17.87 3.24
CA PRO A 79 -11.36 19.17 3.84
C PRO A 79 -10.29 20.00 3.09
N TYR A 80 -9.67 19.44 2.06
CA TYR A 80 -8.65 20.09 1.25
C TYR A 80 -8.61 19.55 -0.18
N SER A 81 -7.85 20.24 -1.04
CA SER A 81 -7.67 19.87 -2.44
C SER A 81 -7.02 18.50 -2.60
N TRP A 82 -7.26 17.88 -3.76
CA TRP A 82 -6.62 16.60 -4.13
C TRP A 82 -5.10 16.65 -4.03
N LEU A 83 -4.48 17.78 -4.44
CA LEU A 83 -3.04 17.95 -4.37
C LEU A 83 -2.54 17.92 -2.92
N ARG A 84 -3.18 18.69 -2.02
CA ARG A 84 -2.81 18.69 -0.60
C ARG A 84 -3.04 17.32 0.03
N HIS A 85 -4.12 16.62 -0.34
CA HIS A 85 -4.40 15.28 0.17
C HIS A 85 -3.22 14.33 -0.03
N GLN A 86 -2.56 14.36 -1.18
CA GLN A 86 -1.41 13.49 -1.41
C GLN A 86 -0.30 13.72 -0.37
N PHE A 87 0.00 14.96 0.01
CA PHE A 87 0.99 15.25 1.07
C PHE A 87 0.53 14.82 2.46
N GLU A 88 -0.76 14.98 2.78
CA GLU A 88 -1.27 14.67 4.12
C GLU A 88 -1.39 13.14 4.36
N VAL A 89 -1.62 12.33 3.32
CA VAL A 89 -1.88 10.88 3.49
C VAL A 89 -0.76 9.96 3.04
N THR A 90 0.30 10.49 2.42
CA THR A 90 1.45 9.70 1.95
C THR A 90 2.74 10.09 2.68
N ASN A 91 3.71 9.17 2.67
CA ASN A 91 5.07 9.40 3.16
C ASN A 91 6.07 8.83 2.16
N ASP A 92 7.25 9.44 2.10
CA ASP A 92 8.41 8.89 1.39
C ASP A 92 9.40 8.22 2.36
N LEU A 93 10.31 7.42 1.80
CA LEU A 93 11.44 6.86 2.54
C LEU A 93 12.73 7.63 2.27
N LYS A 94 13.60 7.72 3.28
CA LYS A 94 14.89 8.43 3.16
C LYS A 94 15.92 7.63 2.38
N GLU A 95 15.81 6.31 2.39
CA GLU A 95 16.76 5.42 1.77
C GLU A 95 16.75 5.56 0.24
N ASN A 96 17.94 5.73 -0.32
CA ASN A 96 18.15 5.84 -1.76
C ASN A 96 19.41 5.07 -2.17
N ASN A 97 19.36 3.74 -2.03
CA ASN A 97 20.45 2.83 -2.41
C ASN A 97 19.97 1.83 -3.48
N GLN A 98 20.89 1.01 -4.00
CA GLN A 98 20.58 0.06 -5.08
C GLN A 98 19.44 -0.91 -4.75
N PHE A 99 19.29 -1.31 -3.49
CA PHE A 99 18.19 -2.17 -3.07
C PHE A 99 16.84 -1.47 -3.26
N PHE A 100 16.71 -0.23 -2.79
CA PHE A 100 15.47 0.55 -2.97
C PHE A 100 15.18 0.86 -4.44
N ARG A 101 16.22 1.21 -5.20
CA ARG A 101 16.08 1.54 -6.62
C ARG A 101 15.67 0.34 -7.47
N TYR A 102 16.33 -0.80 -7.30
CA TYR A 102 16.18 -1.94 -8.21
C TYR A 102 15.33 -3.07 -7.66
N VAL A 103 15.39 -3.36 -6.36
CA VAL A 103 14.59 -4.45 -5.75
C VAL A 103 13.20 -3.96 -5.39
N LEU A 104 13.11 -2.76 -4.82
CA LEU A 104 11.83 -2.15 -4.47
C LEU A 104 11.26 -1.26 -5.59
N GLY A 105 11.99 -1.06 -6.69
CA GLY A 105 11.50 -0.29 -7.83
C GLY A 105 11.24 1.19 -7.53
N ASN A 106 12.14 1.83 -6.77
CA ASN A 106 12.04 3.24 -6.36
C ASN A 106 10.79 3.58 -5.53
N PHE A 107 10.28 2.59 -4.78
CA PHE A 107 9.11 2.77 -3.93
C PHE A 107 9.29 3.85 -2.85
N ASN A 108 10.52 4.23 -2.52
CA ASN A 108 10.84 5.32 -1.59
C ASN A 108 10.31 6.70 -2.04
N TYR A 109 9.87 6.87 -3.29
CA TYR A 109 9.29 8.11 -3.84
C TYR A 109 7.78 7.98 -4.10
N HIS A 110 7.00 7.77 -3.05
CA HIS A 110 5.55 7.58 -3.14
C HIS A 110 4.79 8.85 -3.51
N VAL A 111 5.18 10.00 -2.96
CA VAL A 111 4.53 11.27 -3.27
C VAL A 111 4.62 11.53 -4.78
N ALA A 112 5.79 11.27 -5.38
CA ALA A 112 5.97 11.38 -6.83
C ALA A 112 5.10 10.37 -7.60
N HIS A 113 4.98 9.13 -7.11
CA HIS A 113 4.09 8.13 -7.72
C HIS A 113 2.62 8.58 -7.76
N HIS A 114 2.11 9.19 -6.68
CA HIS A 114 0.72 9.67 -6.63
C HIS A 114 0.49 10.93 -7.47
N LEU A 115 1.46 11.86 -7.49
CA LEU A 115 1.33 13.10 -8.25
C LEU A 115 1.58 12.93 -9.75
N PHE A 116 2.50 12.03 -10.12
CA PHE A 116 3.00 11.85 -11.49
C PHE A 116 3.08 10.36 -11.89
N PRO A 117 1.98 9.59 -11.79
CA PRO A 117 1.99 8.13 -12.01
C PRO A 117 2.39 7.72 -13.44
N ASN A 118 2.28 8.63 -14.40
CA ASN A 118 2.62 8.38 -15.81
C ASN A 118 4.10 8.62 -16.15
N TYR A 119 4.88 9.17 -15.22
CA TYR A 119 6.32 9.33 -15.41
C TYR A 119 7.07 8.05 -15.05
N SER A 120 8.17 7.78 -15.75
CA SER A 120 9.04 6.65 -15.41
C SER A 120 9.65 6.85 -14.01
N TYR A 121 9.68 5.77 -13.24
CA TYR A 121 10.23 5.74 -11.88
C TYR A 121 11.70 6.12 -11.82
N GLU A 122 12.44 6.01 -12.94
CA GLU A 122 13.83 6.41 -13.04
C GLU A 122 14.04 7.90 -12.76
N TYR A 123 13.03 8.73 -13.07
CA TYR A 123 13.06 10.19 -12.87
C TYR A 123 12.45 10.63 -11.53
N TYR A 124 11.98 9.70 -10.70
CA TYR A 124 11.28 10.05 -9.47
C TYR A 124 12.20 10.73 -8.46
N HIS A 125 13.52 10.52 -8.55
CA HIS A 125 14.44 11.23 -7.69
C HIS A 125 14.42 12.75 -7.96
N GLU A 126 14.58 13.15 -9.21
CA GLU A 126 14.60 14.54 -9.66
C GLU A 126 13.22 15.19 -9.47
N ILE A 127 12.15 14.45 -9.77
CA ILE A 127 10.78 14.90 -9.54
C ILE A 127 10.53 15.14 -8.05
N THR A 128 10.97 14.23 -7.17
CA THR A 128 10.82 14.40 -5.71
C THR A 128 11.58 15.63 -5.20
N ASP A 129 12.73 15.98 -5.78
CA ASP A 129 13.47 17.18 -5.39
C ASP A 129 12.68 18.46 -5.74
N GLU A 130 11.97 18.50 -6.87
CA GLU A 130 11.06 19.60 -7.21
C GLU A 130 9.80 19.61 -6.34
N ILE A 131 9.22 18.44 -6.04
CA ILE A 131 8.08 18.30 -5.11
C ILE A 131 8.43 18.88 -3.74
N LYS A 132 9.64 18.61 -3.22
CA LYS A 132 10.10 19.14 -1.93
C LYS A 132 10.20 20.66 -1.93
N LYS A 133 10.71 21.26 -3.01
CA LYS A 133 10.76 22.72 -3.17
C LYS A 133 9.36 23.32 -3.17
N PHE A 134 8.48 22.77 -4.02
CA PHE A 134 7.09 23.18 -4.11
C PHE A 134 6.37 23.07 -2.75
N ALA A 135 6.57 21.95 -2.03
CA ALA A 135 5.97 21.77 -0.71
C ALA A 135 6.43 22.84 0.28
N LYS A 136 7.72 23.21 0.25
CA LYS A 136 8.26 24.28 1.10
C LYS A 136 7.68 25.65 0.74
N GLU A 137 7.57 25.97 -0.54
CA GLU A 137 7.03 27.25 -1.03
C GLU A 137 5.54 27.44 -0.67
N HIS A 138 4.78 26.35 -0.66
CA HIS A 138 3.34 26.36 -0.42
C HIS A 138 2.93 25.89 0.99
N ASN A 139 3.88 25.72 1.91
CA ASN A 139 3.64 25.23 3.27
C ASN A 139 2.89 23.87 3.31
N PHE A 140 3.21 22.96 2.40
CA PHE A 140 2.77 21.57 2.47
C PHE A 140 3.73 20.73 3.31
N ARG A 141 3.16 19.83 4.11
CA ARG A 141 3.93 18.92 4.95
C ARG A 141 4.45 17.75 4.13
N TYR A 142 5.68 17.86 3.63
CA TYR A 142 6.36 16.73 3.01
C TYR A 142 6.98 15.81 4.07
N LYS A 143 6.53 14.57 4.13
CA LYS A 143 6.94 13.57 5.14
C LYS A 143 7.90 12.55 4.56
N GLN A 144 9.02 12.36 5.24
CA GLN A 144 10.05 11.41 4.82
C GLN A 144 10.74 10.79 6.04
N TYR A 145 10.78 9.47 6.11
CA TYR A 145 11.33 8.74 7.27
C TYR A 145 12.30 7.64 6.85
N PRO A 146 13.26 7.24 7.70
CA PRO A 146 13.95 5.96 7.53
C PRO A 146 12.94 4.80 7.60
N LEU A 147 13.16 3.74 6.84
CA LEU A 147 12.25 2.58 6.75
C LEU A 147 11.89 1.99 8.11
N PHE A 148 12.89 1.70 8.95
CA PHE A 148 12.63 1.12 10.27
C PHE A 148 11.93 2.09 11.23
N THR A 149 12.14 3.39 11.06
CA THR A 149 11.39 4.42 11.80
C THR A 149 9.92 4.40 11.40
N ALA A 150 9.62 4.41 10.10
CA ALA A 150 8.25 4.36 9.61
C ALA A 150 7.51 3.07 10.05
N LEU A 151 8.19 1.92 10.04
CA LEU A 151 7.64 0.66 10.56
C LEU A 151 7.34 0.75 12.07
N GLY A 152 8.24 1.33 12.86
CA GLY A 152 8.02 1.55 14.28
C GLY A 152 6.85 2.51 14.55
N MET A 153 6.74 3.58 13.74
CA MET A 153 5.61 4.50 13.79
C MET A 153 4.29 3.81 13.46
N HIS A 154 4.27 2.97 12.41
CA HIS A 154 3.09 2.18 12.05
C HIS A 154 2.69 1.22 13.18
N TYR A 155 3.64 0.54 13.80
CA TYR A 155 3.37 -0.29 14.99
C TYR A 155 2.75 0.53 16.13
N ASN A 156 3.26 1.75 16.38
CA ASN A 156 2.68 2.64 17.38
C ASN A 156 1.25 3.05 17.03
N LEU A 157 0.97 3.36 15.75
CA LEU A 157 -0.39 3.66 15.28
C LEU A 157 -1.34 2.50 15.62
N LEU A 158 -0.94 1.26 15.29
CA LEU A 158 -1.75 0.06 15.60
C LEU A 158 -1.96 -0.11 17.10
N LYS A 159 -0.91 0.10 17.90
CA LYS A 159 -1.00 -0.02 19.37
C LYS A 159 -1.97 1.01 19.96
N THR A 160 -1.87 2.27 19.54
CA THR A 160 -2.76 3.35 19.98
C THR A 160 -4.21 3.07 19.58
N ASN A 161 -4.43 2.65 18.34
CA ASN A 161 -5.77 2.31 17.86
C ASN A 161 -6.34 1.08 18.59
N ALA A 162 -5.51 0.09 18.92
CA ALA A 162 -5.95 -1.07 19.68
C ALA A 162 -6.40 -0.71 21.10
N THR A 163 -5.76 0.28 21.74
CA THR A 163 -6.16 0.76 23.06
C THR A 163 -7.40 1.64 23.04
N SER A 164 -7.65 2.39 21.95
CA SER A 164 -8.84 3.25 21.81
C SER A 164 -10.10 2.49 21.39
N ILE A 165 -10.01 1.19 21.04
CA ILE A 165 -11.19 0.36 20.74
C ILE A 165 -12.14 0.28 21.95
N GLY A 166 -11.62 0.27 23.18
CA GLY A 166 -12.47 0.29 24.39
C GLY A 166 -13.34 1.54 24.47
N GLU A 167 -12.75 2.71 24.21
CA GLU A 167 -13.43 4.01 24.22
C GLU A 167 -14.43 4.15 23.06
N MET A 168 -14.06 3.69 21.86
CA MET A 168 -14.97 3.69 20.70
C MET A 168 -16.17 2.75 20.86
N MET A 169 -16.00 1.59 21.51
CA MET A 169 -17.10 0.68 21.78
C MET A 169 -18.08 1.28 22.79
N GLU A 170 -17.60 2.00 23.80
CA GLU A 170 -18.43 2.70 24.79
C GLU A 170 -19.20 3.90 24.20
N GLU A 171 -18.61 4.69 23.29
CA GLU A 171 -19.32 5.78 22.60
C GLU A 171 -20.38 5.31 21.60
N SER A 172 -20.29 4.05 21.14
CA SER A 172 -21.21 3.46 20.16
C SER A 172 -22.42 2.71 20.76
N MET A 173 -22.49 2.61 22.10
CA MET A 173 -23.60 2.02 22.86
C MET A 173 -24.50 3.09 23.48
#